data_AF-A0A2J8SH74-F1
#
_entry.id   AF-A0A2J8SH74-F1
#
_cell.length_a   1.000
_cell.length_b   1.000
_cell.length_c   1.000
_cell.angle_alpha   90.00
_cell.angle_beta   90.00
_cell.angle_gamma   90.00
#
_symmetry.space_group_name_H-M   'P 1'
#
loop_
_entity.id
_entity.type
_entity.pdbx_description
1 polymer ?
#
loop_
_entity_poly.entity_id
_entity_poly.type
_entity_poly.pdbx_seq_one_letter_code
_entity_poly.pdbx_strand_id
1 'polypeptide(L)'
;CRNWRAAVDLCGRLLTAHGQGYGKSGLPTSHTTDSLQLWFVRLALLVKLGLFQNAEMEFEPFGNLDQPDLYYEYYPHVYPGRRGSMVPFSMRILHAELQQYLGNPQESLDRLHRVKTVCSKILANLEQGLAEDGGMSSVTQEGRQASVRLWRSRLGRVMYSMANCLLLMKDYVLAVEAYHSVIKYYPEQEPQLLSGIGRISLQSVPSPRAE
;
A
#
# COMPACT_ATOMS: atom_id res chain seq x y z
N CYS A 1 -13.65 -3.21 24.39
CA CYS A 1 -14.20 -3.78 23.13
C CYS A 1 -13.87 -2.85 21.96
N ARG A 2 -12.99 -3.26 21.03
CA ARG A 2 -12.80 -2.49 19.79
C ARG A 2 -13.86 -2.96 18.78
N ASN A 3 -14.92 -2.19 18.59
CA ASN A 3 -16.06 -2.58 17.75
C ASN A 3 -15.82 -2.22 16.28
N TRP A 4 -14.93 -2.98 15.62
CA TRP A 4 -14.54 -2.73 14.23
C TRP A 4 -15.71 -2.85 13.25
N ARG A 5 -16.70 -3.71 13.53
CA ARG A 5 -17.90 -3.84 12.70
C ARG A 5 -18.73 -2.56 12.70
N ALA A 6 -18.92 -1.94 13.87
CA ALA A 6 -19.58 -0.64 13.95
C ALA A 6 -18.80 0.46 13.22
N ALA A 7 -17.47 0.40 13.21
CA ALA A 7 -16.65 1.34 12.45
C ALA A 7 -16.82 1.15 10.92
N VAL A 8 -16.90 -0.09 10.43
CA VAL A 8 -17.20 -0.36 9.00
C VAL A 8 -18.57 0.21 8.63
N ASP A 9 -19.59 -0.03 9.44
CA ASP A 9 -20.95 0.50 9.21
C ASP A 9 -20.94 2.04 9.16
N LEU A 10 -20.29 2.69 10.13
CA LEU A 10 -20.15 4.14 10.17
C LEU A 10 -19.45 4.69 8.91
N CYS A 11 -18.36 4.08 8.47
CA CYS A 11 -17.69 4.46 7.22
C CYS A 11 -18.63 4.34 6.02
N GLY A 12 -19.45 3.29 5.96
CA GLY A 12 -20.44 3.12 4.89
C GLY A 12 -21.48 4.23 4.87
N ARG A 13 -21.99 4.62 6.04
CA ARG A 13 -22.95 5.74 6.18
C ARG A 13 -22.33 7.08 5.80
N LEU A 14 -21.08 7.33 6.18
CA LEU A 14 -20.35 8.54 5.80
C LEU A 14 -20.12 8.60 4.28
N LEU A 15 -19.74 7.48 3.65
CA LEU A 15 -19.62 7.41 2.19
C LEU A 15 -20.96 7.70 1.51
N THR A 16 -22.08 7.19 2.04
CA THR A 16 -23.42 7.51 1.52
C THR A 16 -23.75 8.99 1.63
N ALA A 17 -23.33 9.66 2.69
CA ALA A 17 -23.47 11.12 2.82
C ALA A 17 -22.65 11.88 1.77
N HIS A 18 -21.52 11.32 1.32
CA HIS A 18 -20.74 11.81 0.17
C HIS A 18 -21.27 11.35 -1.20
N GLY A 19 -22.44 10.70 -1.25
CA GLY A 19 -23.03 10.19 -2.49
C GLY A 19 -22.36 8.92 -3.04
N GLN A 20 -21.55 8.24 -2.24
CA GLN A 20 -20.80 7.03 -2.59
C GLN A 20 -21.22 5.83 -1.73
N GLY A 21 -20.76 4.62 -2.04
CA GLY A 21 -21.02 3.43 -1.23
C GLY A 21 -22.39 2.78 -1.51
N TYR A 22 -23.13 2.41 -0.46
CA TYR A 22 -24.32 1.57 -0.56
C TYR A 22 -25.36 2.09 -1.58
N GLY A 23 -25.77 1.23 -2.52
CA GLY A 23 -26.79 1.55 -3.52
C GLY A 23 -26.36 2.57 -4.58
N LYS A 24 -25.05 2.89 -4.66
CA LYS A 24 -24.48 3.83 -5.65
C LYS A 24 -23.58 3.15 -6.68
N SER A 25 -23.54 1.81 -6.71
CA SER A 25 -22.77 1.07 -7.71
C SER A 25 -23.24 1.41 -9.13
N GLY A 26 -22.28 1.70 -10.02
CA GLY A 26 -22.55 2.07 -11.43
C GLY A 26 -23.02 3.51 -11.64
N LEU A 27 -23.17 4.32 -10.59
CA LEU A 27 -23.46 5.75 -10.72
C LEU A 27 -22.15 6.56 -10.79
N PRO A 28 -22.14 7.71 -11.51
CA PRO A 28 -20.99 8.60 -11.49
C PRO A 28 -20.70 9.08 -10.06
N THR A 29 -19.50 8.78 -9.57
CA THR A 29 -19.00 9.24 -8.27
C THR A 29 -17.87 10.23 -8.47
N SER A 30 -17.92 11.36 -7.77
CA SER A 30 -16.79 12.30 -7.72
C SER A 30 -15.94 12.02 -6.50
N HIS A 31 -14.63 11.83 -6.69
CA HIS A 31 -13.69 11.60 -5.61
C HIS A 31 -13.10 12.92 -5.09
N THR A 32 -13.10 13.04 -3.77
CA THR A 32 -12.32 14.04 -3.03
C THR A 32 -11.25 13.35 -2.19
N THR A 33 -10.25 14.09 -1.75
CA THR A 33 -9.24 13.59 -0.81
C THR A 33 -9.86 12.95 0.43
N ASP A 34 -10.90 13.57 0.99
CA ASP A 34 -11.57 13.08 2.19
C ASP A 34 -12.35 11.79 1.91
N SER A 35 -13.05 11.71 0.76
CA SER A 35 -13.78 10.49 0.39
C SER A 35 -12.83 9.29 0.20
N LEU A 36 -11.66 9.50 -0.38
CA LEU A 36 -10.66 8.44 -0.57
C LEU A 36 -10.01 8.00 0.75
N GLN A 37 -9.84 8.91 1.71
CA GLN A 37 -9.41 8.55 3.06
C GLN A 37 -10.48 7.71 3.77
N LEU A 38 -11.76 8.06 3.65
CA LEU A 38 -12.86 7.26 4.19
C LEU A 38 -12.92 5.87 3.57
N TRP A 39 -12.74 5.76 2.24
CA TRP A 39 -12.60 4.48 1.56
C TRP A 39 -11.43 3.66 2.09
N PHE A 40 -10.25 4.26 2.21
CA PHE A 40 -9.08 3.58 2.76
C PHE A 40 -9.35 3.03 4.16
N VAL A 41 -9.97 3.83 5.05
CA VAL A 41 -10.33 3.38 6.41
C VAL A 41 -11.29 2.19 6.34
N ARG A 42 -12.33 2.26 5.51
CA ARG A 42 -13.30 1.17 5.35
C ARG A 42 -12.64 -0.11 4.87
N LEU A 43 -11.83 -0.04 3.83
CA LEU A 43 -11.13 -1.18 3.24
C LEU A 43 -10.14 -1.80 4.24
N ALA A 44 -9.38 -0.96 4.96
CA ALA A 44 -8.47 -1.42 6.01
C ALA A 44 -9.21 -2.14 7.14
N LEU A 45 -10.41 -1.67 7.52
CA LEU A 45 -11.26 -2.31 8.52
C LEU A 45 -11.81 -3.67 8.03
N LEU A 46 -12.21 -3.77 6.76
CA LEU A 46 -12.65 -5.04 6.16
C LEU A 46 -11.53 -6.08 6.18
N VAL A 47 -10.33 -5.71 5.73
CA VAL A 47 -9.15 -6.59 5.76
C VAL A 47 -8.81 -6.99 7.19
N LYS A 48 -8.86 -6.05 8.15
CA LYS A 48 -8.62 -6.33 9.56
C LYS A 48 -9.63 -7.30 10.18
N LEU A 49 -10.86 -7.32 9.67
CA LEU A 49 -11.92 -8.25 10.07
C LEU A 49 -11.83 -9.61 9.35
N GLY A 50 -10.88 -9.78 8.43
CA GLY A 50 -10.77 -10.98 7.59
C GLY A 50 -11.83 -11.05 6.48
N LEU A 51 -12.54 -9.95 6.22
CA LEU A 51 -13.58 -9.87 5.18
C LEU A 51 -12.96 -9.55 3.82
N PHE A 52 -12.04 -10.40 3.36
CA PHE A 52 -11.21 -10.14 2.19
C PHE A 52 -12.03 -10.06 0.90
N GLN A 53 -13.01 -10.94 0.70
CA GLN A 53 -13.90 -10.91 -0.47
C GLN A 53 -14.71 -9.62 -0.54
N ASN A 54 -15.18 -9.12 0.61
CA ASN A 54 -15.89 -7.84 0.66
C ASN A 54 -14.97 -6.67 0.32
N ALA A 55 -13.73 -6.70 0.82
CA ALA A 55 -12.74 -5.68 0.47
C ALA A 55 -12.42 -5.68 -1.03
N GLU A 56 -12.32 -6.86 -1.65
CA GLU A 56 -12.05 -6.99 -3.09
C GLU A 56 -13.19 -6.44 -3.94
N MET A 57 -14.44 -6.79 -3.60
CA MET A 57 -15.61 -6.23 -4.29
C MET A 57 -15.68 -4.71 -4.16
N GLU A 58 -15.27 -4.14 -3.02
CA GLU A 58 -15.22 -2.68 -2.85
C GLU A 58 -14.01 -2.02 -3.54
N PHE A 59 -12.94 -2.77 -3.84
CA PHE A 59 -11.82 -2.30 -4.65
C PHE A 59 -12.09 -2.35 -6.15
N GLU A 60 -12.97 -3.23 -6.64
CA GLU A 60 -13.25 -3.45 -8.07
C GLU A 60 -13.49 -2.14 -8.85
N PRO A 61 -14.29 -1.16 -8.38
CA PRO A 61 -14.52 0.09 -9.11
C PRO A 61 -13.27 0.97 -9.25
N PHE A 62 -12.29 0.83 -8.35
CA PHE A 62 -11.04 1.60 -8.38
C PHE A 62 -10.00 1.01 -9.34
N GLY A 63 -10.21 -0.23 -9.80
CA GLY A 63 -9.29 -0.93 -10.71
C GLY A 63 -7.85 -0.96 -10.18
N ASN A 64 -6.92 -0.42 -10.96
CA ASN A 64 -5.50 -0.37 -10.60
C ASN A 64 -5.10 0.84 -9.72
N LEU A 65 -6.06 1.64 -9.25
CA LEU A 65 -5.85 2.88 -8.50
C LEU A 65 -5.13 4.00 -9.28
N ASP A 66 -5.12 3.92 -10.61
CA ASP A 66 -4.50 4.90 -11.51
C ASP A 66 -5.48 5.47 -12.55
N GLN A 67 -6.79 5.39 -12.29
CA GLN A 67 -7.81 6.03 -13.12
C GLN A 67 -7.73 7.57 -13.03
N PRO A 68 -8.04 8.33 -14.09
CA PRO A 68 -7.88 9.78 -14.12
C PRO A 68 -8.62 10.52 -12.99
N ASP A 69 -9.82 10.05 -12.64
CA ASP A 69 -10.68 10.59 -11.58
C ASP A 69 -10.13 10.39 -10.15
N LEU A 70 -8.98 9.72 -10.01
CA LEU A 70 -8.23 9.57 -8.76
C LEU A 70 -7.06 10.56 -8.64
N TYR A 71 -6.89 11.46 -9.61
CA TYR A 71 -5.86 12.49 -9.65
C TYR A 71 -6.44 13.89 -9.46
N TYR A 72 -5.68 14.78 -8.84
CA TYR A 72 -6.10 16.17 -8.62
C TYR A 72 -6.40 16.89 -9.95
N GLU A 73 -5.63 16.57 -10.99
CA GLU A 73 -5.72 17.16 -12.33
C GLU A 73 -7.09 16.97 -12.99
N TYR A 74 -7.85 15.96 -12.59
CA TYR A 74 -9.20 15.70 -13.11
C TYR A 74 -10.24 16.70 -12.58
N TYR A 75 -9.99 17.35 -11.44
CA TYR A 75 -10.90 18.31 -10.82
C TYR A 75 -10.27 19.70 -10.68
N PRO A 76 -9.95 20.39 -11.79
CA PRO A 76 -9.23 21.66 -11.76
C PRO A 76 -10.00 22.79 -11.04
N HIS A 77 -11.34 22.73 -11.04
CA HIS A 77 -12.19 23.68 -10.33
C HIS A 77 -12.17 23.49 -8.81
N VAL A 78 -11.90 22.27 -8.32
CA VAL A 78 -11.86 21.94 -6.88
C VAL A 78 -10.44 22.03 -6.33
N TYR A 79 -9.45 21.65 -7.14
CA TYR A 79 -8.05 21.58 -6.76
C TYR A 79 -7.15 22.36 -7.72
N PRO A 80 -7.30 23.70 -7.83
CA PRO A 80 -6.55 24.51 -8.77
C PRO A 80 -5.04 24.40 -8.51
N GLY A 81 -4.29 24.05 -9.55
CA GLY A 81 -2.83 23.95 -9.50
C GLY A 81 -2.27 22.77 -8.70
N ARG A 82 -3.11 21.88 -8.15
CA ARG A 82 -2.64 20.64 -7.50
C ARG A 82 -2.43 19.55 -8.54
N ARG A 83 -1.40 18.75 -8.31
CA ARG A 83 -1.00 17.63 -9.19
C ARG A 83 -0.73 16.37 -8.38
N GLY A 84 -0.91 15.23 -9.02
CA GLY A 84 -0.64 13.91 -8.45
C GLY A 84 -1.87 13.16 -7.95
N SER A 85 -1.63 11.95 -7.47
CA SER A 85 -2.71 11.05 -7.03
C SER A 85 -3.29 11.48 -5.69
N MET A 86 -4.61 11.44 -5.58
CA MET A 86 -5.33 11.58 -4.31
C MET A 86 -5.36 10.28 -3.51
N VAL A 87 -4.99 9.15 -4.13
CA VAL A 87 -5.00 7.82 -3.50
C VAL A 87 -3.89 7.73 -2.46
N PRO A 88 -4.21 7.43 -1.19
CA PRO A 88 -3.21 7.26 -0.15
C PRO A 88 -2.23 6.13 -0.50
N PHE A 89 -0.94 6.34 -0.25
CA PHE A 89 0.08 5.30 -0.50
C PHE A 89 -0.26 3.98 0.25
N SER A 90 -0.77 4.09 1.48
CA SER A 90 -1.17 2.91 2.25
C SER A 90 -2.34 2.15 1.64
N MET A 91 -3.24 2.82 0.92
CA MET A 91 -4.33 2.17 0.18
C MET A 91 -3.78 1.35 -1.00
N ARG A 92 -2.74 1.86 -1.68
CA ARG A 92 -2.05 1.12 -2.76
C ARG A 92 -1.36 -0.14 -2.25
N ILE A 93 -0.72 -0.05 -1.07
CA ILE A 93 -0.12 -1.22 -0.41
C ILE A 93 -1.20 -2.23 0.00
N LEU A 94 -2.28 -1.76 0.62
CA LEU A 94 -3.39 -2.62 1.03
C LEU A 94 -4.02 -3.36 -0.17
N HIS A 95 -4.23 -2.67 -1.29
CA HIS A 95 -4.76 -3.24 -2.52
C HIS A 95 -3.84 -4.32 -3.13
N ALA A 96 -2.52 -4.14 -3.02
CA ALA A 96 -1.56 -5.15 -3.44
C ALA A 96 -1.55 -6.34 -2.48
N GLU A 97 -1.43 -6.08 -1.17
CA GLU A 97 -1.41 -7.08 -0.11
C GLU A 97 -2.70 -7.92 -0.07
N LEU A 98 -3.86 -7.37 -0.46
CA LEU A 98 -5.15 -8.06 -0.39
C LEU A 98 -5.16 -9.39 -1.17
N GLN A 99 -4.50 -9.43 -2.34
CA GLN A 99 -4.52 -10.59 -3.23
C GLN A 99 -3.93 -11.84 -2.58
N GLN A 100 -2.93 -11.69 -1.71
CA GLN A 100 -2.34 -12.82 -0.99
C GLN A 100 -3.34 -13.50 -0.03
N TYR A 101 -4.26 -12.72 0.56
CA TYR A 101 -5.30 -13.24 1.46
C TYR A 101 -6.47 -13.89 0.71
N LEU A 102 -6.60 -13.61 -0.59
CA LEU A 102 -7.57 -14.23 -1.49
C LEU A 102 -7.02 -15.50 -2.18
N GLY A 103 -5.79 -15.91 -1.85
CA GLY A 103 -5.15 -17.09 -2.45
C GLY A 103 -4.34 -16.80 -3.73
N ASN A 104 -4.12 -15.52 -4.06
CA ASN A 104 -3.37 -15.07 -5.25
C ASN A 104 -2.05 -14.36 -4.85
N PRO A 105 -1.10 -15.02 -4.15
CA PRO A 105 0.10 -14.35 -3.67
C PRO A 105 1.07 -13.92 -4.78
N GLN A 106 1.04 -14.57 -5.95
CA GLN A 106 1.82 -14.14 -7.12
C GLN A 106 1.35 -12.78 -7.64
N GLU A 107 0.03 -12.58 -7.78
CA GLU A 107 -0.56 -11.28 -8.15
C GLU A 107 -0.23 -10.19 -7.10
N SER A 108 -0.24 -10.55 -5.82
CA SER A 108 0.22 -9.65 -4.74
C SER A 108 1.68 -9.22 -4.95
N LEU A 109 2.60 -10.16 -5.23
CA LEU A 109 3.99 -9.84 -5.53
C LEU A 109 4.13 -8.97 -6.77
N ASP A 110 3.43 -9.28 -7.86
CA ASP A 110 3.47 -8.51 -9.10
C ASP A 110 3.03 -7.06 -8.87
N ARG A 111 1.93 -6.87 -8.14
CA ARG A 111 1.45 -5.53 -7.75
C ARG A 111 2.48 -4.80 -6.89
N LEU A 112 3.06 -5.46 -5.88
CA LEU A 112 4.09 -4.87 -5.02
C LEU A 112 5.36 -4.52 -5.81
N HIS A 113 5.77 -5.34 -6.78
CA HIS A 113 6.88 -5.06 -7.68
C HIS A 113 6.63 -3.81 -8.53
N ARG A 114 5.40 -3.61 -9.04
CA ARG A 114 5.03 -2.37 -9.75
C ARG A 114 5.17 -1.15 -8.84
N VAL A 115 4.67 -1.22 -7.60
CA VAL A 115 4.80 -0.12 -6.62
C VAL A 115 6.28 0.14 -6.30
N LYS A 116 7.09 -0.91 -6.10
CA LYS A 116 8.54 -0.81 -5.89
C LYS A 116 9.21 -0.06 -7.02
N THR A 117 8.93 -0.41 -8.28
CA THR A 117 9.51 0.23 -9.47
C THR A 117 9.19 1.72 -9.50
N VAL A 118 7.95 2.11 -9.20
CA VAL A 118 7.55 3.53 -9.12
C VAL A 118 8.29 4.26 -8.00
N CYS A 119 8.35 3.68 -6.79
CA CYS A 119 9.09 4.29 -5.67
C CYS A 119 10.58 4.47 -5.99
N SER A 120 11.22 3.46 -6.58
CA SER A 120 12.63 3.52 -6.97
C SER A 120 12.88 4.59 -8.04
N LYS A 121 11.99 4.71 -9.04
CA LYS A 121 12.10 5.75 -10.06
C LYS A 121 11.99 7.15 -9.47
N ILE A 122 11.04 7.38 -8.55
CA ILE A 122 10.86 8.68 -7.90
C ILE A 122 12.08 9.02 -7.03
N LEU A 123 12.63 8.05 -6.29
CA LEU A 123 13.86 8.25 -5.54
C LEU A 123 15.05 8.61 -6.44
N ALA A 124 15.24 7.88 -7.54
CA ALA A 124 16.31 8.16 -8.50
C ALA A 124 16.18 9.58 -9.09
N ASN A 125 14.96 10.01 -9.43
CA ASN A 125 14.71 11.37 -9.90
C ASN A 125 15.12 12.41 -8.85
N LEU A 126 14.70 12.22 -7.59
CA LEU A 126 15.00 13.14 -6.50
C LEU A 126 16.49 13.20 -6.17
N GLU A 127 17.20 12.06 -6.23
CA GLU A 127 18.65 11.98 -6.03
C GLU A 127 19.43 12.68 -7.16
N GLN A 128 18.89 12.69 -8.38
CA GLN A 128 19.42 13.46 -9.52
C GLN A 128 19.02 14.95 -9.50
N GLY A 129 18.26 15.39 -8.48
CA GLY A 129 17.80 16.77 -8.34
C GLY A 129 16.60 17.15 -9.22
N LEU A 130 15.92 16.17 -9.81
CA LEU A 130 14.67 16.33 -10.56
C LEU A 130 13.46 16.37 -9.63
N ALA A 131 12.30 16.76 -10.17
CA ALA A 131 11.02 16.61 -9.49
C ALA A 131 10.59 15.13 -9.43
N GLU A 132 9.57 14.81 -8.63
CA GLU A 132 9.09 13.42 -8.46
C GLU A 132 8.63 12.79 -9.80
N ASP A 133 8.06 13.59 -10.70
CA ASP A 133 7.65 13.19 -12.06
C ASP A 133 8.81 13.14 -13.07
N GLY A 134 10.03 13.52 -12.67
CA GLY A 134 11.22 13.61 -13.53
C GLY A 134 11.37 14.96 -14.24
N GLY A 135 10.47 15.92 -13.98
CA GLY A 135 10.56 17.27 -14.52
C GLY A 135 11.56 18.17 -13.79
N MET A 136 11.58 19.44 -14.19
CA MET A 136 12.39 20.47 -13.52
C MET A 136 11.90 20.71 -12.09
N SER A 137 12.79 20.57 -11.11
CA SER A 137 12.47 20.80 -9.69
C SER A 137 12.46 22.30 -9.37
N SER A 138 11.32 22.84 -8.94
CA SER A 138 11.22 24.17 -8.29
C SER A 138 11.29 24.10 -6.75
N VAL A 139 11.45 22.90 -6.18
CA VAL A 139 11.40 22.65 -4.74
C VAL A 139 12.72 23.05 -4.07
N THR A 140 12.62 23.61 -2.85
CA THR A 140 13.79 23.92 -2.00
C THR A 140 14.59 22.65 -1.68
N GLN A 141 15.88 22.82 -1.36
CA GLN A 141 16.74 21.69 -0.96
C GLN A 141 16.19 20.94 0.26
N GLU A 142 15.62 21.65 1.22
CA GLU A 142 14.96 21.06 2.40
C GLU A 142 13.72 20.24 2.02
N GLY A 143 12.86 20.77 1.13
CA GLY A 143 11.69 20.07 0.63
C GLY A 143 12.06 18.80 -0.13
N ARG A 144 13.13 18.85 -0.94
CA ARG A 144 13.67 17.67 -1.62
C ARG A 144 14.15 16.61 -0.63
N GLN A 145 14.89 17.01 0.41
CA GLN A 145 15.35 16.07 1.44
C GLN A 145 14.18 15.44 2.22
N ALA A 146 13.10 16.20 2.47
CA ALA A 146 11.88 15.66 3.05
C ALA A 146 11.21 14.63 2.12
N SER A 147 11.09 14.93 0.82
CA SER A 147 10.58 13.98 -0.18
C SER A 147 11.43 12.71 -0.26
N VAL A 148 12.76 12.81 -0.26
CA VAL A 148 13.67 11.65 -0.27
C VAL A 148 13.44 10.77 0.96
N ARG A 149 13.35 11.35 2.15
CA ARG A 149 13.05 10.59 3.38
C ARG A 149 11.69 9.89 3.30
N LEU A 150 10.66 10.59 2.82
CA LEU A 150 9.32 10.04 2.64
C LEU A 150 9.31 8.86 1.67
N TRP A 151 9.88 9.03 0.48
CA TRP A 151 9.89 7.98 -0.54
C TRP A 151 10.79 6.81 -0.18
N ARG A 152 11.87 7.03 0.59
CA ARG A 152 12.71 5.95 1.14
C ARG A 152 11.93 5.13 2.16
N SER A 153 11.17 5.77 3.05
CA SER A 153 10.29 5.09 4.01
C SER A 153 9.19 4.28 3.29
N ARG A 154 8.59 4.85 2.23
CA ARG A 154 7.60 4.17 1.39
C ARG A 154 8.19 2.93 0.71
N LEU A 155 9.38 3.04 0.12
CA LEU A 155 10.09 1.90 -0.49
C LEU A 155 10.37 0.80 0.55
N GLY A 156 10.81 1.18 1.75
CA GLY A 156 10.96 0.24 2.87
C GLY A 156 9.67 -0.52 3.19
N ARG A 157 8.53 0.16 3.21
CA ARG A 157 7.22 -0.47 3.46
C ARG A 157 6.83 -1.45 2.34
N VAL A 158 7.13 -1.14 1.08
CA VAL A 158 6.91 -2.07 -0.04
C VAL A 158 7.76 -3.32 0.14
N MET A 159 9.06 -3.15 0.41
CA MET A 159 9.99 -4.27 0.62
C MET A 159 9.54 -5.17 1.79
N TYR A 160 9.04 -4.57 2.87
CA TYR A 160 8.46 -5.31 3.99
C TYR A 160 7.25 -6.12 3.55
N SER A 161 6.33 -5.50 2.80
CA SER A 161 5.13 -6.18 2.29
C SER A 161 5.47 -7.35 1.37
N MET A 162 6.51 -7.21 0.54
CA MET A 162 7.04 -8.28 -0.30
C MET A 162 7.62 -9.43 0.53
N ALA A 163 8.41 -9.12 1.56
CA ALA A 163 8.96 -10.12 2.48
C ALA A 163 7.85 -10.92 3.19
N ASN A 164 6.77 -10.24 3.63
CA ASN A 164 5.59 -10.88 4.19
C ASN A 164 4.91 -11.83 3.19
N CYS A 165 4.77 -11.39 1.94
CA CYS A 165 4.15 -12.19 0.89
C CYS A 165 4.97 -13.45 0.55
N LEU A 166 6.30 -13.32 0.45
CA LEU A 166 7.22 -14.46 0.27
C LEU A 166 7.15 -15.44 1.44
N LEU A 167 7.09 -14.92 2.67
CA LEU A 167 6.93 -15.75 3.86
C LEU A 167 5.60 -16.52 3.83
N LEU A 168 4.50 -15.88 3.42
CA LEU A 168 3.19 -16.53 3.28
C LEU A 168 3.22 -17.65 2.22
N MET A 169 3.97 -17.43 1.13
CA MET A 169 4.21 -18.43 0.09
C MET A 169 5.13 -19.58 0.54
N LYS A 170 5.70 -19.50 1.75
CA LYS A 170 6.71 -20.43 2.29
C LYS A 170 8.00 -20.47 1.47
N ASP A 171 8.27 -19.41 0.70
CA ASP A 171 9.58 -19.21 0.08
C ASP A 171 10.52 -18.61 1.12
N TYR A 172 10.98 -19.47 2.04
CA TYR A 172 11.75 -19.02 3.21
C TYR A 172 13.10 -18.41 2.83
N VAL A 173 13.73 -18.90 1.75
CA VAL A 173 15.02 -18.38 1.28
C VAL A 173 14.85 -16.94 0.81
N LEU A 174 13.92 -16.69 -0.12
CA LEU A 174 13.68 -15.34 -0.62
C LEU A 174 13.09 -14.42 0.46
N ALA A 175 12.26 -14.95 1.36
CA ALA A 175 11.73 -14.16 2.47
C ALA A 175 12.85 -13.65 3.39
N VAL A 176 13.82 -14.50 3.76
CA VAL A 176 14.96 -14.10 4.60
C VAL A 176 15.82 -13.04 3.90
N GLU A 177 16.14 -13.22 2.62
CA GLU A 177 16.87 -12.22 1.83
C GLU A 177 16.12 -10.88 1.76
N ALA A 178 14.79 -10.94 1.58
CA ALA A 178 13.94 -9.76 1.57
C ALA A 178 13.94 -9.05 2.94
N TYR A 179 13.82 -9.77 4.06
CA TYR A 179 13.88 -9.17 5.40
C TYR A 179 15.26 -8.56 5.71
N HIS A 180 16.36 -9.16 5.26
CA HIS A 180 17.68 -8.53 5.35
C HIS A 180 17.74 -7.22 4.56
N SER A 181 17.09 -7.15 3.40
CA SER A 181 16.98 -5.90 2.63
C SER A 181 16.14 -4.86 3.35
N VAL A 182 15.10 -5.27 4.10
CA VAL A 182 14.23 -4.38 4.88
C VAL A 182 14.97 -3.71 6.03
N ILE A 183 15.93 -4.39 6.67
CA ILE A 183 16.76 -3.82 7.76
C ILE A 183 17.46 -2.53 7.30
N LYS A 184 17.87 -2.44 6.04
CA LYS A 184 18.50 -1.23 5.48
C LYS A 184 17.59 0.01 5.50
N TYR A 185 16.27 -0.19 5.55
CA TYR A 185 15.28 0.89 5.59
C TYR A 185 14.79 1.19 7.01
N TYR A 186 14.86 0.22 7.92
CA TYR A 186 14.40 0.32 9.31
C TYR A 186 15.48 -0.19 10.29
N PRO A 187 16.65 0.48 10.37
CA PRO A 187 17.74 0.05 11.24
C PRO A 187 17.32 0.00 12.71
N GLU A 188 16.35 0.82 13.13
CA GLU A 188 15.81 0.80 14.49
C GLU A 188 15.03 -0.47 14.84
N GLN A 189 14.62 -1.26 13.84
CA GLN A 189 13.88 -2.52 14.00
C GLN A 189 14.76 -3.75 13.74
N GLU A 190 16.07 -3.56 13.56
CA GLU A 190 17.01 -4.64 13.23
C GLU A 190 16.92 -5.83 14.22
N PRO A 191 16.92 -5.63 15.55
CA PRO A 191 16.83 -6.76 16.49
C PRO A 191 15.54 -7.58 16.32
N GLN A 192 14.41 -6.92 16.10
CA GLN A 192 13.10 -7.57 15.93
C GLN A 192 13.04 -8.32 14.60
N LEU A 193 13.61 -7.74 13.53
CA LEU A 193 13.69 -8.35 12.21
C LEU A 193 14.62 -9.56 12.21
N LEU A 194 15.80 -9.48 12.83
CA LEU A 194 16.72 -10.61 12.97
C LEU A 194 16.11 -11.74 13.81
N SER A 195 15.39 -11.41 14.89
CA SER A 195 14.62 -12.38 15.65
C SER A 195 13.54 -13.07 14.78
N GLY A 196 12.87 -12.31 13.92
CA GLY A 196 11.92 -12.83 12.94
C GLY A 196 12.57 -13.78 11.94
N ILE A 197 13.70 -13.38 11.36
CA ILE A 197 14.50 -14.20 10.44
C ILE A 197 14.91 -15.52 11.11
N GLY A 198 15.40 -15.47 12.35
CA GLY A 198 15.75 -16.68 13.11
C GLY A 198 14.58 -17.66 13.26
N ARG A 199 13.36 -17.16 13.51
CA ARG A 199 12.15 -18.01 13.55
C ARG A 199 11.83 -18.63 12.19
N ILE A 200 12.00 -17.88 11.09
CA ILE A 200 11.76 -18.37 9.73
C ILE A 200 12.78 -19.47 9.39
N SER A 201 14.05 -19.27 9.72
CA SER A 201 15.11 -20.26 9.49
C SER A 201 14.83 -21.57 10.23
N LEU A 202 14.32 -21.52 11.46
CA LEU A 202 13.90 -22.72 12.20
C LEU A 202 12.74 -23.47 11.52
N GLN A 203 11.82 -22.75 10.85
CA GLN A 203 10.71 -23.37 10.10
C GLN A 203 11.15 -24.01 8.78
N SER A 204 12.28 -23.56 8.21
CA SER A 204 12.85 -24.13 6.99
C SER A 204 13.62 -25.44 7.20
N VAL A 205 14.00 -25.76 8.44
CA VAL A 205 14.70 -27.02 8.75
C VAL A 205 13.68 -28.16 8.73
N PRO A 206 13.85 -29.21 7.89
CA PRO A 206 12.99 -30.37 7.93
C PRO A 206 13.07 -31.01 9.33
N SER A 207 11.94 -31.32 9.96
CA SER A 207 11.93 -32.19 11.13
C SER A 207 12.73 -33.45 10.80
N PRO A 208 13.68 -33.90 11.64
CA PRO A 208 14.19 -35.25 11.49
C PRO A 208 12.98 -36.18 11.50
N ARG A 209 12.85 -36.99 10.45
CA ARG A 209 11.85 -38.05 10.42
C ARG A 209 12.10 -38.90 11.66
N ALA A 210 11.12 -39.01 12.55
CA ALA A 210 11.10 -40.08 13.52
C ALA A 210 10.97 -41.38 12.69
N GLU A 211 12.07 -42.13 12.69
CA GLU A 211 12.24 -43.57 12.39
C GLU A 211 11.37 -44.20 11.29
#